data_AF-A0A8S8XD37-F1
#
_entry.id   AF-A0A8S8XD37-F1
#
_cell.length_a   1.000
_cell.length_b   1.000
_cell.length_c   1.000
_cell.angle_alpha   90.00
_cell.angle_beta   90.00
_cell.angle_gamma   90.00
#
_symmetry.space_group_name_H-M   'P 1'
#
loop_
_entity.id
_entity.type
_entity.pdbx_description
1 polymer ?
#
loop_
_entity_poly.entity_id
_entity_poly.type
_entity_poly.pdbx_seq_one_letter_code
_entity_poly.pdbx_strand_id
1 'polypeptide(L)'
;MAMDQYEYLTFRRLITPSLVQLVFWLGLVFIVIIGLGTMFTWSFWQGLAILVLGPLVLRIYCEIVIVLFRINNTLTDILDHQRETAARPATPPSI
;
A
#
# COMPACT_ATOMS: atom_id res chain seq x y z
N MET A 1 13.24 -15.12 20.60
CA MET A 1 11.90 -14.48 20.54
C MET A 1 11.92 -13.05 19.99
N ALA A 2 13.07 -12.46 19.67
CA ALA A 2 13.14 -11.10 19.09
C ALA A 2 13.86 -11.03 17.72
N MET A 3 14.31 -12.15 17.14
CA MET A 3 15.13 -12.14 15.91
C MET A 3 14.28 -12.14 14.62
N ASP A 4 13.04 -12.60 14.66
CA ASP A 4 12.23 -12.82 13.46
C ASP A 4 11.49 -11.55 12.97
N GLN A 5 11.32 -10.53 13.80
CA GLN A 5 10.47 -9.36 13.46
C GLN A 5 11.09 -8.44 12.41
N TYR A 6 12.41 -8.51 12.18
CA TYR A 6 13.12 -7.67 11.22
C TYR A 6 13.21 -8.31 9.83
N GLU A 7 13.06 -9.64 9.74
CA GLU A 7 13.13 -10.36 8.47
C GLU A 7 11.81 -10.27 7.68
N TYR A 8 10.69 -10.02 8.35
CA TYR A 8 9.41 -9.62 7.71
C TYR A 8 9.45 -8.21 7.11
N LEU A 9 10.40 -7.37 7.53
CA LEU A 9 10.66 -6.06 6.95
C LEU A 9 11.67 -6.12 5.79
N THR A 10 12.28 -7.29 5.53
CA THR A 10 13.13 -7.53 4.36
C THR A 10 12.27 -7.72 3.12
N PHE A 11 11.88 -6.56 2.61
CA PHE A 11 11.39 -6.18 1.29
C PHE A 11 11.89 -7.05 0.11
N ARG A 12 11.46 -8.30 0.02
CA ARG A 12 11.78 -9.15 -1.16
C ARG A 12 10.56 -9.74 -1.86
N ARG A 13 9.36 -9.60 -1.28
CA ARG A 13 8.15 -10.13 -1.91
C ARG A 13 6.92 -9.32 -1.55
N LEU A 14 6.76 -8.12 -2.14
CA LEU A 14 5.48 -7.39 -2.29
C LEU A 14 4.45 -7.61 -1.15
N ILE A 15 4.86 -7.53 0.12
CA ILE A 15 3.93 -7.62 1.27
C ILE A 15 3.10 -6.33 1.36
N THR A 16 3.65 -5.22 0.85
CA THR A 16 3.08 -3.88 0.87
C THR A 16 1.62 -3.80 0.38
N PRO A 17 1.22 -4.35 -0.79
CA PRO A 17 -0.19 -4.35 -1.20
C PRO A 17 -1.11 -5.04 -0.17
N SER A 18 -0.68 -6.18 0.40
CA SER A 18 -1.47 -6.91 1.41
C SER A 18 -1.50 -6.18 2.76
N LEU A 19 -0.43 -5.51 3.15
CA LEU A 19 -0.37 -4.70 4.37
C LEU A 19 -1.33 -3.50 4.31
N VAL A 20 -1.37 -2.80 3.18
CA VAL A 20 -2.30 -1.68 2.99
C VAL A 20 -3.76 -2.16 3.02
N GLN A 21 -4.06 -3.35 2.51
CA GLN A 21 -5.40 -3.95 2.62
C GLN A 21 -5.83 -4.21 4.07
N LEU A 22 -4.90 -4.69 4.93
CA LEU A 22 -5.17 -4.88 6.35
C LEU A 22 -5.48 -3.54 7.05
N VAL A 23 -4.68 -2.50 6.75
CA VAL A 23 -4.89 -1.15 7.28
C VAL A 23 -6.21 -0.55 6.79
N PHE A 24 -6.60 -0.78 5.53
CA PHE A 24 -7.89 -0.33 5.00
C PHE A 24 -9.06 -0.91 5.79
N TRP A 25 -9.06 -2.21 6.07
CA TRP A 25 -10.12 -2.84 6.85
C TRP A 25 -10.20 -2.26 8.27
N LEU A 26 -9.05 -2.03 8.91
CA LEU A 26 -9.00 -1.40 10.23
C LEU A 26 -9.52 0.05 10.20
N GLY A 27 -9.11 0.82 9.19
CA GLY A 27 -9.58 2.19 8.97
C GLY A 27 -11.08 2.25 8.66
N LEU A 28 -11.61 1.28 7.91
CA LEU A 28 -13.04 1.19 7.61
C LEU A 28 -13.84 0.95 8.88
N VAL A 29 -13.42 0.01 9.74
CA VAL A 29 -14.05 -0.21 11.05
C VAL A 29 -14.02 1.06 11.89
N PHE A 30 -12.90 1.79 11.89
CA PHE A 30 -12.77 3.05 12.62
C PHE A 30 -13.73 4.13 12.11
N ILE A 31 -13.86 4.29 10.80
CA ILE A 31 -14.81 5.23 10.18
C ILE A 31 -16.25 4.88 10.55
N VAL A 32 -16.61 3.59 10.55
CA VAL A 32 -17.95 3.14 10.96
C VAL A 32 -18.21 3.51 12.42
N ILE A 33 -17.25 3.25 13.33
CA ILE A 33 -17.38 3.59 14.75
C ILE A 33 -17.54 5.10 14.95
N ILE A 34 -16.70 5.92 14.30
CA ILE A 34 -16.79 7.39 14.38
C ILE A 34 -18.10 7.89 13.76
N GLY A 35 -18.49 7.37 12.60
CA GLY A 35 -19.73 7.72 11.92
C GLY A 35 -20.95 7.45 12.80
N LEU A 36 -21.03 6.26 13.41
CA LEU A 36 -22.11 5.94 14.36
C LEU A 36 -22.04 6.82 15.61
N GLY A 37 -20.86 6.99 16.23
CA GLY A 37 -20.70 7.82 17.42
C GLY A 37 -21.13 9.28 17.17
N THR A 38 -20.76 9.84 16.03
CA THR A 38 -21.14 11.21 15.65
C THR A 38 -22.64 11.35 15.37
N MET A 39 -23.31 10.31 14.87
CA MET A 39 -24.78 10.31 14.74
C MET A 39 -25.48 10.42 16.11
N PHE A 40 -24.98 9.73 17.13
CA PHE A 40 -25.59 9.71 18.47
C PHE A 40 -25.19 10.91 19.35
N THR A 41 -24.00 11.48 19.17
CA THR A 41 -23.49 12.55 20.03
C THR A 41 -23.65 13.96 19.43
N TRP A 42 -23.47 14.11 18.11
CA TRP A 42 -23.40 15.43 17.47
C TRP A 42 -24.59 15.70 16.56
N SER A 43 -24.68 14.97 15.46
CA SER A 43 -25.68 15.21 14.42
C SER A 43 -25.78 14.02 13.48
N PHE A 44 -27.01 13.54 13.27
CA PHE A 44 -27.29 12.42 12.37
C PHE A 44 -26.77 12.64 10.94
N TRP A 45 -27.03 13.82 10.37
CA TRP A 45 -26.61 14.16 9.01
C TRP A 45 -25.08 14.17 8.83
N GLN A 46 -24.35 14.64 9.85
CA GLN A 46 -22.89 14.70 9.80
C GLN A 46 -22.28 13.31 9.91
N GLY A 47 -22.79 12.45 10.81
CA GLY A 47 -22.35 11.07 10.89
C GLY A 47 -22.68 10.26 9.65
N LEU A 48 -23.82 10.52 8.99
CA LEU A 48 -24.17 9.90 7.71
C LEU A 48 -23.21 10.32 6.59
N ALA A 49 -22.87 11.61 6.53
CA ALA A 49 -21.87 12.10 5.58
C ALA A 49 -20.51 11.42 5.79
N ILE A 50 -20.07 11.25 7.04
CA ILE A 50 -18.80 10.54 7.36
C ILE A 50 -18.87 9.06 6.96
N LEU A 51 -20.00 8.39 7.18
CA LEU A 51 -20.15 6.97 6.85
C LEU A 51 -20.12 6.72 5.33
N VAL A 52 -20.58 7.67 4.52
CA VAL A 52 -20.60 7.58 3.05
C VAL A 52 -19.30 8.10 2.44
N LEU A 53 -18.84 9.29 2.84
CA LEU A 53 -17.64 9.93 2.28
C LEU A 53 -16.35 9.36 2.85
N GLY A 54 -16.35 8.92 4.12
CA GLY A 54 -15.15 8.39 4.78
C GLY A 54 -14.53 7.21 4.04
N PRO A 55 -15.28 6.14 3.71
CA PRO A 55 -14.74 5.01 2.97
C PRO A 55 -14.23 5.39 1.57
N LEU A 56 -14.87 6.37 0.92
CA LEU A 56 -14.45 6.87 -0.39
C LEU A 56 -13.07 7.54 -0.30
N VAL A 57 -12.89 8.43 0.66
CA VAL A 57 -11.59 9.11 0.91
C VAL A 57 -10.53 8.09 1.29
N LEU A 58 -10.85 7.15 2.19
CA LEU A 58 -9.92 6.10 2.61
C LEU A 58 -9.46 5.24 1.42
N ARG A 59 -10.38 4.89 0.52
CA ARG A 59 -10.07 4.11 -0.70
C ARG A 59 -9.10 4.86 -1.61
N ILE A 60 -9.36 6.15 -1.89
CA ILE A 60 -8.49 6.98 -2.74
C ILE A 60 -7.09 7.09 -2.12
N TYR A 61 -7.02 7.32 -0.81
CA TYR A 61 -5.75 7.43 -0.09
C TYR A 61 -4.94 6.12 -0.17
N CYS A 62 -5.58 4.98 0.11
CA CYS A 62 -4.94 3.66 0.01
C CYS A 62 -4.44 3.38 -1.43
N GLU A 63 -5.21 3.75 -2.45
CA GLU A 63 -4.83 3.54 -3.85
C GLU A 63 -3.58 4.35 -4.24
N ILE A 64 -3.50 5.61 -3.80
CA ILE A 64 -2.30 6.46 -4.01
C ILE A 64 -1.09 5.84 -3.32
N VAL A 65 -1.21 5.39 -2.07
CA VAL A 65 -0.11 4.75 -1.32
C VAL A 65 0.39 3.49 -2.05
N ILE A 66 -0.52 2.61 -2.49
CA ILE A 66 -0.16 1.39 -3.22
C ILE A 66 0.55 1.74 -4.53
N VAL A 67 0.05 2.73 -5.27
CA VAL A 67 0.65 3.18 -6.54
C VAL A 67 2.08 3.68 -6.33
N LEU A 68 2.34 4.50 -5.31
CA LEU A 68 3.69 4.99 -5.00
C LEU A 68 4.67 3.86 -4.72
N PHE A 69 4.26 2.86 -3.93
CA PHE A 69 5.09 1.69 -3.67
C PHE A 69 5.34 0.83 -4.92
N ARG A 70 4.33 0.69 -5.79
CA ARG A 70 4.51 -0.02 -7.06
C ARG A 70 5.55 0.66 -7.95
N ILE A 71 5.52 1.99 -8.05
CA ILE A 71 6.51 2.76 -8.84
C ILE A 71 7.92 2.53 -8.31
N ASN A 72 8.10 2.55 -6.99
CA ASN A 72 9.40 2.32 -6.35
C ASN A 72 9.95 0.92 -6.67
N ASN A 73 9.10 -0.11 -6.60
CA ASN A 73 9.49 -1.47 -6.94
C ASN A 73 9.88 -1.61 -8.41
N THR A 74 9.09 -1.04 -9.33
CA THR A 74 9.39 -1.08 -10.77
C THR A 74 10.72 -0.39 -11.09
N LEU A 75 11.05 0.72 -10.41
CA LEU A 75 12.31 1.41 -10.63
C LEU A 75 13.52 0.58 -10.17
N THR A 76 13.39 -0.13 -9.04
CA THR A 76 14.42 -1.02 -8.52
C THR A 76 14.67 -2.21 -9.46
N ASP A 77 13.60 -2.76 -10.03
CA ASP A 77 13.65 -3.86 -11.01
C ASP A 77 14.37 -3.47 -12.31
N ILE A 78 14.09 -2.27 -12.83
CA ILE A 78 14.77 -1.73 -14.03
C ILE A 78 16.27 -1.53 -13.77
N LEU A 79 16.65 -1.03 -12.60
CA LEU A 79 18.06 -0.83 -12.23
C LEU A 79 18.84 -2.17 -12.21
N ASP A 80 18.23 -3.22 -11.66
CA ASP A 80 18.87 -4.54 -11.61
C ASP A 80 19.02 -5.16 -13.01
N HIS A 81 18.03 -5.01 -13.89
CA HIS A 81 18.12 -5.47 -15.28
C HIS A 81 19.21 -4.74 -16.09
N GLN A 82 19.41 -3.44 -15.86
CA GLN A 82 20.49 -2.69 -16.51
C GLN A 82 21.87 -3.16 -16.04
N ARG A 83 22.03 -3.49 -14.76
CA ARG A 83 23.27 -4.06 -14.21
C ARG A 83 23.58 -5.43 -14.82
N GLU A 84 22.58 -6.28 -14.99
CA GLU A 84 22.75 -7.60 -15.62
C GLU A 84 23.15 -7.48 -17.10
N THR A 85 22.58 -6.50 -17.82
CA THR A 85 22.93 -6.24 -19.23
C THR A 85 24.34 -5.66 -19.38
N ALA A 86 24.77 -4.78 -18.47
CA ALA A 86 26.12 -4.20 -18.48
C ALA A 86 27.21 -5.20 -18.04
N ALA A 87 26.86 -6.20 -17.21
CA ALA A 87 27.78 -7.24 -16.76
C ALA A 87 27.94 -8.40 -17.76
N ARG A 88 27.07 -8.49 -18.78
CA ARG A 88 27.26 -9.47 -19.88
C ARG A 88 28.44 -9.04 -20.76
N PRO A 89 29.50 -9.85 -20.90
CA PRO A 89 30.51 -9.59 -21.92
C PRO A 89 29.80 -9.63 -23.27
N ALA A 90 30.03 -8.62 -24.11
CA ALA A 90 29.42 -8.51 -25.43
C ALA A 90 29.69 -9.78 -26.23
N THR A 91 28.73 -10.70 -26.25
CA THR A 91 28.85 -11.90 -27.09
C THR A 91 28.78 -11.41 -28.52
N PRO A 92 29.86 -11.60 -29.31
CA PRO A 92 29.91 -11.10 -30.67
C PRO A 92 28.75 -11.72 -31.47
N PRO A 93 28.12 -10.94 -32.37
CA PRO A 93 26.98 -11.42 -33.12
C PRO A 93 27.37 -12.70 -33.87
N SER A 94 26.61 -13.77 -33.63
CA SER A 94 26.67 -14.98 -34.44
C SER A 94 26.09 -14.64 -35.82
N ILE A 95 26.99 -14.37 -36.77
CA ILE A 95 26.71 -14.25 -38.21
C ILE A 95 26.18 -15.60 -38.72
#